data_AF-A0A7S1HFS0-F1
#
_entry.id   AF-A0A7S1HFS0-F1
#
_cell.length_a   1.000
_cell.length_b   1.000
_cell.length_c   1.000
_cell.angle_alpha   90.00
_cell.angle_beta   90.00
_cell.angle_gamma   90.00
#
_symmetry.space_group_name_H-M   'P 1'
#
loop_
_entity.id
_entity.type
_entity.pdbx_description
1 polymer ?
#
loop_
_entity_poly.entity_id
_entity_poly.type
_entity_poly.pdbx_seq_one_letter_code
_entity_poly.pdbx_strand_id
1 'polypeptide(L)'
;LTPAQRLQHWLAAHLGHARLVLGTRLAVFASLPALGLIVVDEEHDPSYKQQDGARYSARDLAVWRGHDLSIPVVLGSATPSLETWQHAESGRYERLTLASRIGGGALPQVRLFDMKSLPAASGVMSALSEPLLAELRRRLQRGEQSLVFLNR
;
A
#
# COMPACT_ATOMS: atom_id res chain seq x y z
N LEU A 1 11.14 13.92 -13.96
CA LEU A 1 10.87 14.16 -15.39
C LEU A 1 10.77 15.65 -15.62
N THR A 2 11.52 16.17 -16.60
CA THR A 2 11.33 17.54 -17.07
C THR A 2 9.95 17.69 -17.73
N PRO A 3 9.41 18.92 -17.87
CA PRO A 3 8.16 19.13 -18.58
C PRO A 3 8.16 18.55 -20.00
N ALA A 4 9.27 18.70 -20.73
CA ALA A 4 9.43 18.16 -22.07
C ALA A 4 9.36 16.61 -22.10
N GLN A 5 10.04 15.94 -21.17
CA GLN A 5 9.97 14.48 -21.05
C GLN A 5 8.55 14.02 -20.70
N ARG A 6 7.87 14.72 -19.78
CA ARG A 6 6.49 14.40 -19.41
C ARG A 6 5.54 14.52 -20.60
N LEU A 7 5.69 15.57 -21.41
CA LEU A 7 4.92 15.76 -22.63
C LEU A 7 5.18 14.63 -23.64
N GLN A 8 6.45 14.28 -23.87
CA GLN A 8 6.84 13.20 -24.77
C GLN A 8 6.22 11.86 -24.35
N HIS A 9 6.28 11.52 -23.05
CA HIS A 9 5.66 10.30 -22.53
C HIS A 9 4.13 10.33 -22.64
N TRP A 10 3.51 11.48 -22.38
CA TRP A 10 2.06 11.64 -22.55
C TRP A 10 1.64 11.43 -24.01
N LEU A 11 2.36 12.02 -24.96
CA LEU A 11 2.10 11.85 -26.40
C LEU A 11 2.30 10.39 -26.82
N ALA A 12 3.34 9.71 -26.32
CA ALA A 12 3.54 8.29 -26.60
C ALA A 12 2.37 7.43 -26.11
N ALA A 13 1.80 7.72 -24.94
CA ALA A 13 0.61 7.03 -24.44
C ALA A 13 -0.63 7.36 -25.29
N HIS A 14 -0.87 8.65 -25.54
CA HIS A 14 -2.04 9.14 -26.27
C HIS A 14 -2.09 8.63 -27.73
N LEU A 15 -0.93 8.56 -28.40
CA LEU A 15 -0.80 8.02 -29.76
C LEU A 15 -0.76 6.48 -29.80
N GLY A 16 -0.81 5.80 -28.65
CA GLY A 16 -0.77 4.33 -28.57
C GLY A 16 0.60 3.70 -28.82
N HIS A 17 1.68 4.49 -28.82
CA HIS A 17 3.05 3.99 -28.92
C HIS A 17 3.52 3.33 -27.61
N ALA A 18 3.10 3.85 -26.46
CA ALA A 18 3.39 3.25 -25.16
C ALA A 18 2.44 2.08 -24.87
N ARG A 19 3.00 0.91 -24.56
CA ARG A 19 2.25 -0.30 -24.20
C ARG A 19 1.97 -0.43 -22.69
N LEU A 20 2.75 0.29 -21.88
CA LEU A 20 2.63 0.32 -20.43
C LEU A 20 2.84 1.76 -19.96
N VAL A 21 1.97 2.21 -19.06
CA VAL A 21 2.17 3.47 -18.32
C VAL A 21 2.23 3.12 -16.84
N LEU A 22 3.36 3.42 -16.22
CA LEU A 22 3.56 3.30 -14.78
C LEU A 22 3.58 4.70 -14.18
N GLY A 23 2.82 4.89 -13.09
CA GLY A 23 2.81 6.14 -12.37
C GLY A 23 2.01 6.02 -11.07
N THR A 24 1.95 7.13 -10.36
CA THR A 24 1.18 7.25 -9.13
C THR A 24 -0.29 7.55 -9.46
N ARG A 25 -1.05 8.10 -8.51
CA ARG A 25 -2.48 8.44 -8.63
C ARG A 25 -2.92 9.14 -9.93
N LEU A 26 -2.09 10.01 -10.53
CA LEU A 26 -2.46 10.75 -11.75
C LEU A 26 -2.44 9.87 -13.01
N ALA A 27 -1.77 8.72 -12.98
CA ALA A 27 -1.72 7.80 -14.12
C ALA A 27 -3.10 7.23 -14.47
N VAL A 28 -4.05 7.24 -13.52
CA VAL A 28 -5.44 6.84 -13.78
C VAL A 28 -6.12 7.69 -14.87
N PHE A 29 -5.61 8.89 -15.17
CA PHE A 29 -6.08 9.77 -16.24
C PHE A 29 -5.29 9.66 -17.53
N ALA A 30 -4.24 8.83 -17.59
CA ALA A 30 -3.43 8.71 -18.79
C ALA A 30 -4.29 8.22 -19.96
N SER A 31 -4.18 8.91 -21.10
CA SER A 31 -4.86 8.51 -22.33
C SER A 31 -4.14 7.30 -22.93
N LEU A 32 -4.82 6.16 -22.98
CA LEU A 32 -4.34 4.93 -23.60
C LEU A 32 -5.47 4.39 -24.49
N PRO A 33 -5.41 4.59 -25.82
CA PRO A 33 -6.49 4.19 -26.74
C PRO A 33 -6.80 2.70 -26.74
N ALA A 34 -5.79 1.86 -26.45
CA ALA A 34 -5.89 0.41 -26.39
C ALA A 34 -5.68 -0.12 -24.96
N LEU A 35 -6.18 0.59 -23.95
CA LEU A 35 -6.10 0.14 -22.55
C LEU A 35 -6.89 -1.17 -22.40
N GLY A 36 -6.22 -2.23 -21.95
CA GLY A 36 -6.83 -3.55 -21.74
C GLY A 36 -6.79 -4.06 -20.30
N LEU A 37 -6.07 -3.39 -19.40
CA LEU A 37 -5.91 -3.79 -18.01
C LEU A 37 -5.48 -2.59 -17.17
N ILE A 38 -6.02 -2.47 -15.97
CA ILE A 38 -5.53 -1.55 -14.94
C ILE A 38 -5.08 -2.37 -13.73
N VAL A 39 -3.90 -2.08 -13.19
CA VAL A 39 -3.38 -2.68 -11.96
C VAL A 39 -3.12 -1.57 -10.96
N VAL A 40 -3.70 -1.70 -9.77
CA VAL A 40 -3.44 -0.83 -8.61
C VAL A 40 -2.72 -1.68 -7.57
N ASP A 41 -1.44 -1.42 -7.37
CA ASP A 41 -0.64 -2.06 -6.33
C ASP A 41 -0.79 -1.29 -5.01
N GLU A 42 -0.69 -1.99 -3.88
CA GLU A 42 -0.94 -1.45 -2.55
C GLU A 42 -2.24 -0.60 -2.48
N GLU A 43 -3.36 -1.12 -2.97
CA GLU A 43 -4.62 -0.36 -3.16
C GLU A 43 -5.16 0.34 -1.90
N HIS A 44 -4.75 -0.15 -0.73
CA HIS A 44 -5.10 0.40 0.56
C HIS A 44 -4.37 1.72 0.91
N ASP A 45 -3.33 2.09 0.15
CA ASP A 45 -2.48 3.23 0.44
C ASP A 45 -3.26 4.57 0.39
N PRO A 46 -3.28 5.35 1.48
CA PRO A 46 -3.99 6.64 1.52
C PRO A 46 -3.51 7.67 0.49
N SER A 47 -2.30 7.54 -0.05
CA SER A 47 -1.74 8.44 -1.07
C SER A 47 -2.54 8.43 -2.39
N TYR A 48 -3.35 7.38 -2.61
CA TYR A 48 -4.30 7.34 -3.71
C TYR A 48 -5.49 8.30 -3.53
N LYS A 49 -5.73 8.82 -2.31
CA LYS A 49 -6.74 9.85 -2.04
C LYS A 49 -6.12 11.24 -2.18
N GLN A 50 -6.61 12.02 -3.14
CA GLN A 50 -6.27 13.43 -3.25
C GLN A 50 -7.13 14.26 -2.29
N GLN A 51 -6.47 15.00 -1.38
CA GLN A 51 -7.15 15.81 -0.36
C GLN A 51 -7.31 17.28 -0.79
N ASP A 52 -6.35 17.79 -1.59
CA ASP A 52 -6.29 19.19 -2.03
C ASP A 52 -6.86 19.39 -3.43
N GLY A 53 -7.63 20.46 -3.62
CA GLY A 53 -8.27 20.78 -4.89
C GLY A 53 -9.39 19.79 -5.23
N ALA A 54 -9.32 19.17 -6.42
CA ALA A 54 -10.28 18.15 -6.81
C ALA A 54 -10.05 16.86 -5.99
N ARG A 55 -10.99 16.55 -5.09
CA ARG A 55 -10.92 15.36 -4.24
C ARG A 55 -11.39 14.14 -5.01
N TYR A 56 -10.50 13.16 -5.16
CA TYR A 56 -10.80 11.89 -5.79
C TYR A 56 -9.97 10.77 -5.17
N SER A 57 -10.45 9.55 -5.35
CA SER A 57 -9.74 8.31 -5.04
C SER A 57 -9.28 7.69 -6.36
N ALA A 58 -7.97 7.61 -6.60
CA ALA A 58 -7.45 7.02 -7.82
C ALA A 58 -7.80 5.54 -7.96
N ARG A 59 -7.90 4.82 -6.83
CA ARG A 59 -8.42 3.44 -6.78
C ARG A 59 -9.84 3.36 -7.30
N ASP A 60 -10.74 4.19 -6.77
CA ASP A 60 -12.16 4.13 -7.15
C ASP A 60 -12.34 4.57 -8.60
N LEU A 61 -11.57 5.56 -9.06
CA LEU A 61 -11.52 5.95 -10.46
C LEU A 61 -10.98 4.84 -11.37
N ALA A 62 -10.00 4.05 -10.91
CA ALA A 62 -9.49 2.90 -11.67
C ALA A 62 -10.59 1.83 -11.84
N VAL A 63 -11.32 1.52 -10.78
CA VAL A 63 -12.47 0.60 -10.83
C VAL A 63 -13.55 1.13 -11.78
N TRP A 64 -13.93 2.40 -11.64
CA TRP A 64 -14.94 3.03 -12.50
C TRP A 64 -14.50 3.03 -13.97
N ARG A 65 -13.25 3.43 -14.24
CA ARG A 65 -12.68 3.44 -15.60
C ARG A 65 -12.62 2.04 -16.21
N GLY A 66 -12.30 1.03 -15.40
CA GLY A 66 -12.32 -0.37 -15.83
C GLY A 66 -13.72 -0.83 -16.23
N HIS A 67 -14.73 -0.47 -15.43
CA HIS A 67 -16.13 -0.71 -15.76
C HIS A 67 -16.56 0.00 -17.06
N ASP A 68 -16.28 1.30 -17.18
CA ASP A 68 -16.64 2.11 -18.37
C ASP A 68 -16.02 1.56 -19.66
N LEU A 69 -14.77 1.11 -19.60
CA LEU A 69 -14.06 0.53 -20.74
C LEU A 69 -14.29 -0.99 -20.90
N SER A 70 -15.06 -1.63 -20.01
CA SER A 70 -15.26 -3.09 -19.99
C SER A 70 -13.94 -3.89 -19.96
N ILE A 71 -13.00 -3.48 -19.11
CA ILE A 71 -11.69 -4.13 -18.94
C ILE A 71 -11.46 -4.60 -17.50
N PRO A 72 -10.62 -5.62 -17.29
CA PRO A 72 -10.26 -6.05 -15.94
C PRO A 72 -9.50 -4.97 -15.16
N VAL A 73 -9.75 -4.96 -13.85
CA VAL A 73 -9.01 -4.16 -12.87
C VAL A 73 -8.50 -5.11 -11.78
N VAL A 74 -7.20 -5.06 -11.51
CA VAL A 74 -6.57 -5.86 -10.46
C VAL A 74 -6.17 -4.92 -9.33
N LEU A 75 -6.71 -5.19 -8.13
CA LEU A 75 -6.37 -4.49 -6.89
C LEU A 75 -5.46 -5.41 -6.07
N GLY A 76 -4.18 -5.08 -5.99
CA GLY A 76 -3.17 -5.81 -5.22
C GLY A 76 -3.01 -5.21 -3.82
N SER A 77 -2.99 -6.06 -2.80
CA SER A 77 -2.67 -5.64 -1.42
C SER A 77 -2.37 -6.84 -0.52
N ALA A 78 -1.41 -6.68 0.39
CA ALA A 78 -1.23 -7.59 1.51
C ALA A 78 -2.22 -7.32 2.66
N THR A 79 -2.69 -6.08 2.76
CA THR A 79 -3.62 -5.58 3.79
C THR A 79 -4.73 -4.77 3.09
N PRO A 80 -5.70 -5.43 2.44
CA PRO A 80 -6.72 -4.75 1.64
C PRO A 80 -7.51 -3.74 2.49
N SER A 81 -7.94 -2.67 1.85
CA SER A 81 -8.84 -1.69 2.46
C SER A 81 -10.15 -2.37 2.87
N LEU A 82 -10.81 -1.86 3.91
CA LEU A 82 -12.08 -2.44 4.37
C LEU A 82 -13.16 -2.38 3.27
N GLU A 83 -13.15 -1.34 2.45
CA GLU A 83 -14.05 -1.22 1.31
C GLU A 83 -13.80 -2.34 0.30
N THR A 84 -12.55 -2.52 -0.16
CA THR A 84 -12.16 -3.58 -1.09
C THR A 84 -12.46 -4.97 -0.52
N TRP A 85 -12.18 -5.18 0.77
CA TRP A 85 -12.52 -6.42 1.48
C TRP A 85 -14.02 -6.69 1.47
N GLN A 86 -14.85 -5.68 1.77
CA GLN A 86 -16.30 -5.82 1.76
C GLN A 86 -16.85 -6.11 0.35
N HIS A 87 -16.28 -5.50 -0.69
CA HIS A 87 -16.65 -5.79 -2.08
C HIS A 87 -16.32 -7.24 -2.47
N ALA A 88 -15.20 -7.78 -2.00
CA ALA A 88 -14.83 -9.18 -2.20
C ALA A 88 -15.77 -10.12 -1.44
N GLU A 89 -16.04 -9.86 -0.16
CA GLU A 89 -16.95 -10.68 0.65
C GLU A 89 -18.39 -10.65 0.11
N SER A 90 -18.84 -9.52 -0.46
CA SER A 90 -20.15 -9.42 -1.10
C SER A 90 -20.22 -10.04 -2.50
N GLY A 91 -19.13 -10.63 -3.02
CA GLY A 91 -19.04 -11.20 -4.36
C GLY A 91 -19.04 -10.17 -5.50
N ARG A 92 -18.87 -8.88 -5.21
CA ARG A 92 -18.75 -7.84 -6.25
C ARG A 92 -17.38 -7.86 -6.91
N TYR A 93 -16.34 -8.19 -6.14
CA TYR A 93 -14.98 -8.45 -6.63
C TYR A 93 -14.62 -9.92 -6.44
N GLU A 94 -13.89 -10.47 -7.40
CA GLU A 94 -13.30 -11.80 -7.26
C GLU A 94 -12.03 -11.71 -6.41
N ARG A 95 -11.95 -12.51 -5.33
CA ARG A 95 -10.78 -12.56 -4.46
C ARG A 95 -9.82 -13.67 -4.89
N LEU A 96 -8.65 -13.27 -5.38
CA LEU A 96 -7.55 -14.19 -5.69
C LEU A 96 -6.52 -14.15 -4.55
N THR A 97 -6.25 -15.30 -3.92
CA THR A 97 -5.35 -15.38 -2.75
C THR A 97 -4.06 -16.12 -3.10
N LEU A 98 -2.92 -15.50 -2.78
CA LEU A 98 -1.60 -16.14 -2.86
C LEU A 98 -1.21 -16.67 -1.47
N ALA A 99 -1.63 -17.90 -1.15
CA ALA A 99 -1.49 -18.48 0.20
C ALA A 99 -0.03 -18.80 0.60
N SER A 100 0.86 -18.97 -0.37
CA SER A 100 2.26 -19.33 -0.14
C SER A 100 3.19 -18.14 -0.36
N ARG A 101 4.18 -17.98 0.53
CA ARG A 101 5.25 -17.00 0.36
C ARG A 101 6.23 -17.46 -0.71
N ILE A 102 6.59 -16.53 -1.61
CA ILE A 102 7.68 -16.72 -2.55
C ILE A 102 8.97 -16.94 -1.73
N GLY A 103 9.68 -18.03 -2.00
CA GLY A 103 10.94 -18.36 -1.34
C GLY A 103 10.85 -19.06 0.03
N GLY A 104 9.64 -19.44 0.50
CA GLY A 104 9.48 -20.31 1.67
C GLY A 104 9.86 -19.69 3.03
N GLY A 105 10.00 -18.37 3.12
CA GLY A 105 10.37 -17.68 4.36
C GLY A 105 9.31 -17.81 5.46
N ALA A 106 9.76 -18.01 6.70
CA ALA A 106 8.90 -18.05 7.87
C ALA A 106 8.36 -16.66 8.25
N LEU A 107 7.22 -16.64 8.95
CA LEU A 107 6.69 -15.42 9.57
C LEU A 107 7.59 -14.96 10.73
N PRO A 108 7.67 -13.64 11.00
CA PRO A 108 8.38 -13.15 12.17
C PRO A 108 7.71 -13.64 13.46
N GLN A 109 8.51 -13.93 14.48
CA GLN A 109 7.98 -14.21 15.81
C GLN A 109 7.45 -12.92 16.45
N VAL A 110 6.17 -12.94 16.82
CA VAL A 110 5.51 -11.81 17.49
C VAL A 110 5.38 -12.13 18.97
N ARG A 111 5.79 -11.18 19.83
CA ARG A 111 5.62 -11.26 21.28
C ARG A 111 4.76 -10.09 21.75
N LEU A 112 3.74 -10.39 22.54
CA LEU A 112 2.86 -9.39 23.15
C LEU A 112 3.23 -9.24 24.63
N PHE A 113 3.34 -8.01 25.08
CA PHE A 113 3.60 -7.68 26.48
C PHE A 113 2.40 -6.94 27.06
N ASP A 114 1.81 -7.48 28.12
CA ASP A 114 0.76 -6.77 28.87
C ASP A 114 1.41 -5.69 29.74
N MET A 115 1.28 -4.44 29.33
CA MET A 115 1.82 -3.28 30.05
C MET A 115 1.27 -3.13 31.46
N LYS A 116 0.09 -3.68 31.78
CA LYS A 116 -0.51 -3.63 33.13
C LYS A 116 0.16 -4.61 34.10
N SER A 117 0.72 -5.69 33.58
CA SER A 117 1.36 -6.74 34.37
C SER A 117 2.82 -6.43 34.73
N LEU A 118 3.42 -5.44 34.07
CA LEU A 118 4.81 -5.09 34.24
C LEU A 118 5.01 -4.15 35.44
N PRO A 119 6.10 -4.33 36.23
CA PRO A 119 6.42 -3.41 37.31
C PRO A 119 6.54 -1.99 36.76
N ALA A 120 5.89 -1.02 37.41
CA ALA A 120 6.11 0.38 37.09
C ALA A 120 7.61 0.69 37.32
N ALA A 121 8.33 1.02 36.25
CA ALA A 121 9.71 1.43 36.37
C ALA A 121 9.80 2.66 37.28
N SER A 122 10.65 2.56 38.29
CA SER A 122 10.91 3.52 39.36
C SER A 122 10.71 4.99 38.94
N GLY A 123 9.53 5.55 39.20
CA GLY A 123 9.24 6.97 39.07
C GLY A 123 9.24 7.58 37.66
N VAL A 124 9.46 6.80 36.60
CA VAL A 124 9.42 7.29 35.21
C VAL A 124 8.39 6.47 34.43
N MET A 125 7.25 7.10 34.11
CA MET A 125 6.29 6.55 33.16
C MET A 125 6.91 6.57 31.75
N SER A 126 7.76 5.59 31.47
CA SER A 126 8.29 5.35 30.13
C SER A 126 7.19 4.71 29.28
N ALA A 127 6.92 5.27 28.10
CA ALA A 127 6.03 4.65 27.11
C ALA A 127 6.56 3.28 26.59
N LEU A 128 7.84 2.96 26.88
CA LEU A 128 8.50 1.72 26.50
C LEU A 128 8.72 0.82 27.73
N SER A 129 8.34 -0.44 27.61
CA SER A 129 8.52 -1.43 28.66
C SER A 129 9.98 -1.89 28.80
N GLU A 130 10.41 -2.31 29.99
CA GLU A 130 11.78 -2.80 30.21
C GLU A 130 12.14 -4.00 29.31
N PRO A 131 11.25 -5.00 29.08
CA PRO A 131 11.53 -6.06 28.11
C PRO A 131 11.80 -5.55 26.69
N LEU A 132 11.08 -4.52 26.24
CA LEU A 132 11.32 -3.91 24.93
C LEU A 132 12.66 -3.18 24.89
N LEU A 133 12.97 -2.38 25.92
CA LEU A 133 14.25 -1.68 26.03
C LEU A 133 15.44 -2.64 26.04
N ALA A 134 15.34 -3.75 26.76
CA ALA A 134 16.37 -4.78 26.80
C ALA A 134 16.64 -5.36 25.40
N GLU A 135 15.61 -5.68 24.63
CA GLU A 135 15.76 -6.20 23.26
C GLU A 135 16.30 -5.15 22.28
N LEU A 136 15.89 -3.89 22.41
CA LEU A 136 16.45 -2.79 21.61
C LEU A 136 17.94 -2.60 21.88
N ARG A 137 18.36 -2.61 23.16
CA ARG A 137 19.78 -2.54 23.55
C ARG A 137 20.57 -3.72 22.98
N ARG A 138 20.01 -4.93 23.05
CA ARG A 138 20.64 -6.14 22.50
C ARG A 138 20.85 -6.05 20.98
N ARG A 139 19.87 -5.53 20.24
CA ARG A 139 20.00 -5.30 18.79
C ARG A 139 21.08 -4.26 18.48
N LEU A 140 21.09 -3.14 19.21
CA LEU A 140 22.10 -2.10 19.06
C LEU A 140 23.52 -2.61 19.34
N GLN A 141 23.71 -3.41 20.39
CA GLN A 141 25.00 -4.05 20.71
C GLN A 141 25.50 -4.98 19.59
N ARG A 142 24.59 -5.51 18.77
CA ARG A 142 24.91 -6.36 17.61
C ARG A 142 25.10 -5.56 16.32
N GLY A 143 25.03 -4.22 16.37
CA GLY A 143 25.05 -3.36 15.19
C GLY A 143 23.77 -3.47 14.33
N GLU A 144 22.69 -4.03 14.87
CA GLU A 144 21.41 -4.19 14.19
C GLU A 144 20.52 -2.95 14.38
N GLN A 145 19.65 -2.69 13.41
CA GLN A 145 18.66 -1.61 13.48
C GLN A 145 17.33 -2.12 14.04
N SER A 146 16.58 -1.20 14.66
CA SER A 146 15.23 -1.43 15.15
C SER A 146 14.32 -0.29 14.71
N LEU A 147 13.10 -0.61 14.29
CA LEU A 147 12.04 0.34 13.98
C LEU A 147 11.06 0.39 15.14
N VAL A 148 10.79 1.60 15.66
CA VAL A 148 9.80 1.84 16.71
C VAL A 148 8.70 2.72 16.13
N PHE A 149 7.49 2.19 16.07
CA PHE A 149 6.31 2.92 15.58
C PHE A 149 5.57 3.58 16.74
N LEU A 150 5.24 4.86 16.58
CA LEU A 150 4.41 5.63 17.48
C LEU A 150 3.18 6.13 16.71
N ASN A 151 2.06 6.30 17.40
CA ASN A 151 0.86 6.86 16.77
C ASN A 151 1.12 8.31 16.33
N ARG A 152 0.50 8.70 15.21
CA ARG A 152 0.59 10.05 14.64
C ARG A 152 -0.62 10.89 15.03
#